data_AF-A0A3B3SSN8-F1
#
_entry.id   AF-A0A3B3SSN8-F1
#
_cell.length_a   1.000
_cell.length_b   1.000
_cell.length_c   1.000
_cell.angle_alpha   90.00
_cell.angle_beta   90.00
_cell.angle_gamma   90.00
#
_symmetry.space_group_name_H-M   'P 1'
#
loop_
_entity.id
_entity.type
_entity.pdbx_description
1 polymer ?
#
loop_
_entity_poly.entity_id
_entity_poly.type
_entity_poly.pdbx_seq_one_letter_code
_entity_poly.pdbx_strand_id
1 'polypeptide(L)'
;MPSDCGQKAESAIHCTQRPLHASSLCLAIRTMLNLVCATICAAESISERNLGGTRKLQTLLLKSNRNFVPETVPTSSLNALDHKTPQSPSSAVPVASGWHFNKTLSNLIRKNILKFLDAERDISILKGILKPGDVIHYIFDRHSTMNVSASLYQLLPTVSPMKNQHHKRCAIVGNSGILLNSSCGPEIDSHDFVIRCNLAPVEEYEHDVGLRSSLVTMNPSVVQRAFRDLASQLWRDHFLQRLRSIAGGVLWIPAFMAKGGEERVELAARLILRHSLDVRPAFPSLRLLDAVRGYWLTNKVQIKRPTTGLLMYTMATRFCDEIHLYGFWPFALGPQGNPVKYHYYDSLTYEYTSQASPHTMPLEFKTLRALHRQGALCLHTEACSTTT
;
A
#
# COMPACT_ATOMS: atom_id res chain seq x y z
N MET A 1 -39.67 46.13 67.27
CA MET A 1 -41.04 46.44 66.82
C MET A 1 -41.58 45.22 66.07
N PRO A 2 -42.73 44.67 66.47
CA PRO A 2 -43.28 43.42 65.96
C PRO A 2 -44.33 43.64 64.87
N SER A 3 -44.56 42.64 64.01
CA SER A 3 -45.87 42.33 63.43
C SER A 3 -45.87 40.87 62.99
N ASP A 4 -46.93 40.18 63.37
CA ASP A 4 -47.13 38.74 63.32
C ASP A 4 -48.10 38.36 62.18
N CYS A 5 -48.26 37.04 61.97
CA CYS A 5 -49.44 36.35 61.41
C CYS A 5 -49.48 35.97 59.92
N GLY A 6 -49.83 34.69 59.65
CA GLY A 6 -50.81 34.37 58.58
C GLY A 6 -50.51 33.25 57.58
N GLN A 7 -50.69 32.00 58.02
CA GLN A 7 -51.09 30.75 57.31
C GLN A 7 -51.51 30.69 55.81
N LYS A 8 -51.11 29.55 55.21
CA LYS A 8 -51.82 28.58 54.30
C LYS A 8 -52.20 28.96 52.85
N ALA A 9 -51.72 28.20 51.85
CA ALA A 9 -52.40 27.01 51.28
C ALA A 9 -51.80 26.53 49.92
N GLU A 10 -51.54 25.21 49.85
CA GLU A 10 -51.66 24.25 48.73
C GLU A 10 -51.43 24.63 47.26
N SER A 11 -50.49 23.93 46.61
CA SER A 11 -50.83 22.98 45.53
C SER A 11 -49.69 21.99 45.29
N ALA A 12 -50.01 20.71 45.42
CA ALA A 12 -49.13 19.58 45.17
C ALA A 12 -49.10 19.25 43.66
N ILE A 13 -47.92 18.94 43.12
CA ILE A 13 -47.80 18.16 41.89
C ILE A 13 -46.91 16.95 42.18
N HIS A 14 -47.57 15.81 42.25
CA HIS A 14 -47.01 14.46 42.23
C HIS A 14 -46.13 14.27 40.99
N CYS A 15 -44.88 13.84 41.16
CA CYS A 15 -44.09 13.24 40.09
C CYS A 15 -44.07 11.72 40.30
N THR A 16 -44.96 11.02 39.62
CA THR A 16 -45.00 9.56 39.52
C THR A 16 -44.12 9.11 38.36
N GLN A 17 -43.23 8.14 38.64
CA GLN A 17 -42.46 7.41 37.62
C GLN A 17 -43.39 6.58 36.72
N ARG A 18 -43.24 6.70 35.39
CA ARG A 18 -43.41 5.60 34.43
C ARG A 18 -42.43 5.73 33.25
N PRO A 19 -41.86 4.61 32.74
CA PRO A 19 -40.91 4.59 31.64
C PRO A 19 -41.63 4.45 30.29
N LEU A 20 -41.11 5.02 29.20
CA LEU A 20 -41.32 4.60 27.80
C LEU A 20 -40.56 5.53 26.82
N HIS A 21 -40.24 5.00 25.63
CA HIS A 21 -39.62 5.64 24.44
C HIS A 21 -38.16 5.32 24.08
N ALA A 22 -37.66 4.11 24.37
CA ALA A 22 -36.45 3.58 23.71
C ALA A 22 -36.74 2.61 22.54
N SER A 23 -37.98 2.11 22.40
CA SER A 23 -38.32 1.06 21.41
C SER A 23 -38.78 1.58 20.04
N SER A 24 -39.42 2.77 19.96
CA SER A 24 -39.87 3.32 18.67
C SER A 24 -38.74 3.89 17.81
N LEU A 25 -37.67 4.42 18.43
CA LEU A 25 -36.54 4.97 17.68
C LEU A 25 -35.71 3.87 17.00
N CYS A 26 -35.54 2.72 17.66
CA CYS A 26 -34.86 1.56 17.08
C CYS A 26 -35.65 0.91 15.93
N LEU A 27 -36.99 0.94 15.99
CA LEU A 27 -37.82 0.40 14.91
C LEU A 27 -37.76 1.29 13.67
N ALA A 28 -37.77 2.63 13.85
CA ALA A 28 -37.64 3.60 12.77
C ALA A 28 -36.26 3.56 12.07
N ILE A 29 -35.18 3.34 12.84
CA ILE A 29 -33.83 3.19 12.27
C ILE A 29 -33.71 1.88 11.49
N ARG A 30 -34.33 0.79 11.97
CA ARG A 30 -34.35 -0.51 11.25
C ARG A 30 -35.16 -0.45 9.95
N THR A 31 -36.31 0.24 9.93
CA THR A 31 -37.09 0.41 8.69
C THR A 31 -36.36 1.30 7.68
N MET A 32 -35.68 2.36 8.12
CA MET A 32 -34.84 3.19 7.23
C MET A 32 -33.65 2.40 6.66
N LEU A 33 -32.99 1.55 7.45
CA LEU A 33 -31.88 0.72 6.98
C LEU A 33 -32.34 -0.34 5.96
N ASN A 34 -33.51 -0.93 6.17
CA ASN A 34 -34.10 -1.89 5.22
C ASN A 34 -34.53 -1.23 3.91
N LEU A 35 -35.00 0.03 3.95
CA LEU A 35 -35.38 0.79 2.75
C LEU A 35 -34.13 1.21 1.93
N VAL A 36 -33.02 1.51 2.61
CA VAL A 36 -31.71 1.79 1.97
C VAL A 36 -31.10 0.52 1.36
N CYS A 37 -31.20 -0.64 2.04
CA CYS A 37 -30.77 -1.91 1.45
C CYS A 37 -31.63 -2.33 0.23
N ALA A 38 -32.95 -2.12 0.27
CA ALA A 38 -33.83 -2.44 -0.84
C ALA A 38 -33.58 -1.56 -2.09
N THR A 39 -33.19 -0.30 -1.90
CA THR A 39 -32.82 0.61 -2.99
C THR A 39 -31.44 0.30 -3.58
N ILE A 40 -30.49 -0.20 -2.78
CA ILE A 40 -29.19 -0.67 -3.28
C ILE A 40 -29.32 -1.98 -4.08
N CYS A 41 -30.13 -2.95 -3.61
CA CYS A 41 -30.39 -4.19 -4.37
C CYS A 41 -31.13 -3.94 -5.69
N ALA A 42 -32.05 -2.96 -5.74
CA ALA A 42 -32.74 -2.60 -6.97
C ALA A 42 -31.79 -2.00 -8.02
N ALA A 43 -30.78 -1.21 -7.59
CA ALA A 43 -29.78 -0.62 -8.47
C ALA A 43 -28.83 -1.66 -9.11
N GLU A 44 -28.50 -2.74 -8.39
CA GLU A 44 -27.69 -3.83 -8.95
C GLU A 44 -28.47 -4.65 -9.99
N SER A 45 -29.78 -4.85 -9.81
CA SER A 45 -30.63 -5.61 -10.75
C SER A 45 -30.90 -4.89 -12.10
N ILE A 46 -30.65 -3.58 -12.18
CA ILE A 46 -30.78 -2.78 -13.42
C ILE A 46 -29.47 -2.79 -14.22
N SER A 47 -28.32 -2.99 -13.56
CA SER A 47 -27.01 -3.06 -14.24
C SER A 47 -26.81 -4.32 -15.08
N GLU A 48 -27.50 -5.42 -14.76
CA GLU A 48 -27.39 -6.68 -15.52
C GLU A 48 -28.20 -6.68 -16.82
N ARG A 49 -29.19 -5.79 -16.99
CA ARG A 49 -30.05 -5.74 -18.18
C ARG A 49 -29.50 -4.94 -19.37
N ASN A 50 -28.41 -4.18 -19.20
CA ASN A 50 -27.85 -3.33 -20.27
C ASN A 50 -26.56 -3.87 -20.94
N LEU A 51 -26.19 -5.13 -20.72
CA LEU A 51 -25.04 -5.78 -21.37
C LEU A 51 -25.31 -6.31 -22.81
N GLY A 52 -26.20 -5.66 -23.56
CA GLY A 52 -26.55 -6.04 -24.95
C GLY A 52 -25.71 -5.37 -26.05
N GLY A 53 -24.88 -4.37 -25.73
CA GLY A 53 -24.30 -3.45 -26.72
C GLY A 53 -22.86 -3.71 -27.20
N THR A 54 -22.08 -4.60 -26.57
CA THR A 54 -20.61 -4.64 -26.75
C THR A 54 -20.06 -5.75 -27.65
N ARG A 55 -20.90 -6.50 -28.37
CA ARG A 55 -20.45 -7.60 -29.25
C ARG A 55 -19.70 -7.18 -30.53
N LYS A 56 -19.70 -5.90 -30.93
CA LYS A 56 -19.05 -5.45 -32.18
C LYS A 56 -17.57 -5.06 -32.07
N LEU A 57 -17.04 -4.83 -30.87
CA LEU A 57 -15.63 -4.42 -30.70
C LEU A 57 -14.66 -5.59 -30.49
N GLN A 58 -15.17 -6.77 -30.13
CA GLN A 58 -14.35 -7.96 -29.88
C GLN A 58 -13.91 -8.66 -31.17
N THR A 59 -14.58 -8.43 -32.29
CA THR A 59 -14.31 -9.08 -33.59
C THR A 59 -13.12 -8.49 -34.36
N LEU A 60 -12.65 -7.28 -33.98
CA LEU A 60 -11.53 -6.60 -34.65
C LEU A 60 -10.15 -6.96 -34.08
N LEU A 61 -10.07 -7.43 -32.82
CA LEU A 61 -8.81 -7.81 -32.19
C LEU A 61 -8.43 -9.30 -32.37
N LEU A 62 -9.35 -10.13 -32.85
CA LEU A 62 -9.16 -11.58 -33.03
C LEU A 62 -8.64 -12.00 -34.42
N LYS A 63 -8.42 -11.06 -35.36
CA LYS A 63 -7.96 -11.38 -36.73
C LYS A 63 -6.44 -11.35 -36.94
N SER A 64 -5.63 -10.94 -35.96
CA SER A 64 -4.18 -10.74 -36.17
C SER A 64 -3.26 -11.83 -35.58
N ASN A 65 -3.77 -12.97 -35.10
CA ASN A 65 -2.89 -13.98 -34.51
C ASN A 65 -3.35 -15.42 -34.73
N ARG A 66 -3.43 -15.83 -36.01
CA ARG A 66 -3.45 -17.25 -36.39
C ARG A 66 -2.11 -17.57 -37.03
N ASN A 67 -1.24 -18.22 -36.27
CA ASN A 67 -0.29 -19.26 -36.70
C ASN A 67 0.62 -19.62 -35.51
N PHE A 68 0.14 -20.52 -34.65
CA PHE A 68 1.03 -21.31 -33.79
C PHE A 68 0.32 -22.61 -33.40
N VAL A 69 0.88 -23.73 -33.83
CA VAL A 69 0.43 -25.10 -33.51
C VAL A 69 1.27 -25.58 -32.31
N PRO A 70 0.68 -26.13 -31.23
CA PRO A 70 1.44 -26.81 -30.20
C PRO A 70 1.38 -28.34 -30.37
N GLU A 71 2.55 -28.97 -30.42
CA GLU A 71 2.75 -30.41 -30.26
C GLU A 71 2.46 -30.85 -28.81
N THR A 72 1.85 -32.02 -28.69
CA THR A 72 1.44 -32.70 -27.44
C THR A 72 2.42 -33.82 -27.08
N VAL A 73 2.88 -33.87 -25.81
CA VAL A 73 3.47 -35.07 -25.17
C VAL A 73 3.06 -35.09 -23.67
N PRO A 74 2.82 -36.27 -23.05
CA PRO A 74 1.68 -36.46 -22.14
C PRO A 74 2.00 -36.46 -20.63
N THR A 75 0.92 -36.23 -19.87
CA THR A 75 0.79 -36.40 -18.43
C THR A 75 0.70 -37.86 -18.01
N SER A 76 1.54 -38.27 -17.04
CA SER A 76 1.34 -39.50 -16.27
C SER A 76 1.42 -39.22 -14.76
N SER A 77 0.24 -39.26 -14.13
CA SER A 77 -0.10 -40.03 -12.94
C SER A 77 0.84 -39.97 -11.72
N LEU A 78 0.40 -39.25 -10.68
CA LEU A 78 0.82 -39.47 -9.29
C LEU A 78 -0.34 -40.15 -8.55
N ASN A 79 -0.22 -41.45 -8.28
CA ASN A 79 -1.00 -42.15 -7.27
C ASN A 79 -0.05 -42.95 -6.37
N ALA A 80 -0.25 -42.74 -5.06
CA ALA A 80 -0.05 -43.58 -3.88
C ALA A 80 1.09 -44.62 -3.85
N LEU A 81 1.89 -44.61 -2.77
CA LEU A 81 2.38 -45.80 -2.07
C LEU A 81 2.86 -45.47 -0.65
N ASP A 82 2.06 -45.93 0.31
CA ASP A 82 2.33 -46.65 1.56
C ASP A 82 3.46 -46.34 2.56
N HIS A 83 3.07 -46.57 3.82
CA HIS A 83 3.85 -46.67 5.05
C HIS A 83 5.07 -47.58 4.97
N LYS A 84 6.22 -47.10 5.45
CA LYS A 84 7.23 -47.88 6.21
C LYS A 84 8.24 -46.95 6.90
N THR A 85 8.35 -47.08 8.22
CA THR A 85 9.44 -46.50 9.02
C THR A 85 10.73 -47.29 8.80
N PRO A 86 11.91 -46.62 8.79
CA PRO A 86 13.00 -47.11 9.62
C PRO A 86 13.85 -46.01 10.28
N GLN A 87 14.62 -46.47 11.28
CA GLN A 87 15.43 -45.75 12.26
C GLN A 87 16.55 -44.86 11.69
N SER A 88 16.94 -43.88 12.51
CA SER A 88 18.07 -42.95 12.35
C SER A 88 19.44 -43.63 12.27
N PRO A 89 20.39 -42.99 11.56
CA PRO A 89 21.64 -42.65 12.23
C PRO A 89 22.01 -41.17 12.10
N SER A 90 22.51 -40.66 13.23
CA SER A 90 23.19 -39.39 13.42
C SER A 90 24.18 -39.07 12.29
N SER A 91 23.94 -37.96 11.60
CA SER A 91 25.02 -37.10 11.10
C SER A 91 24.56 -35.65 11.23
N ALA A 92 25.19 -34.93 12.14
CA ALA A 92 25.02 -33.50 12.29
C ALA A 92 25.49 -32.83 10.99
N VAL A 93 24.53 -32.38 10.18
CA VAL A 93 24.79 -31.50 9.04
C VAL A 93 25.27 -30.16 9.61
N PRO A 94 26.37 -29.58 9.11
CA PRO A 94 26.84 -28.28 9.58
C PRO A 94 25.75 -27.22 9.35
N VAL A 95 25.38 -26.54 10.42
CA VAL A 95 24.52 -25.36 10.42
C VAL A 95 25.25 -24.23 9.70
N ALA A 96 24.92 -24.01 8.43
CA ALA A 96 25.16 -22.77 7.71
C ALA A 96 24.27 -22.70 6.45
N SER A 97 22.94 -22.68 6.60
CA SER A 97 22.05 -22.35 5.48
C SER A 97 21.73 -20.85 5.49
N GLY A 98 22.70 -20.04 5.09
CA GLY A 98 22.47 -18.61 4.81
C GLY A 98 21.63 -18.44 3.55
N TRP A 99 20.88 -17.33 3.46
CA TRP A 99 20.30 -16.92 2.19
C TRP A 99 21.42 -16.56 1.20
N HIS A 100 21.28 -16.97 -0.06
CA HIS A 100 22.25 -16.68 -1.12
C HIS A 100 21.59 -15.97 -2.30
N PHE A 101 22.22 -14.91 -2.79
CA PHE A 101 21.70 -14.14 -3.91
C PHE A 101 21.83 -14.89 -5.24
N ASN A 102 20.69 -15.15 -5.89
CA ASN A 102 20.61 -15.74 -7.22
C ASN A 102 20.50 -14.64 -8.27
N LYS A 103 21.66 -14.11 -8.68
CA LYS A 103 21.76 -13.03 -9.68
C LYS A 103 21.10 -13.39 -11.01
N THR A 104 21.21 -14.64 -11.46
CA THR A 104 20.61 -15.10 -12.72
C THR A 104 19.08 -15.01 -12.69
N LEU A 105 18.46 -15.47 -11.60
CA LEU A 105 17.01 -15.37 -11.43
C LEU A 105 16.55 -13.91 -11.28
N SER A 106 17.27 -13.09 -10.50
CA SER A 106 16.98 -11.65 -10.37
C SER A 106 17.01 -10.95 -11.74
N ASN A 107 18.03 -11.22 -12.57
CA ASN A 107 18.13 -10.69 -13.93
C ASN A 107 16.99 -11.16 -14.85
N LEU A 108 16.57 -12.42 -14.73
CA LEU A 108 15.42 -12.95 -15.48
C LEU A 108 14.12 -12.23 -15.11
N ILE A 109 13.87 -12.04 -13.82
CA ILE A 109 12.72 -11.28 -13.30
C ILE A 109 12.76 -9.85 -13.83
N ARG A 110 13.91 -9.17 -13.71
CA ARG A 110 14.13 -7.81 -14.22
C ARG A 110 13.82 -7.70 -15.72
N LYS A 111 14.24 -8.68 -16.54
CA LYS A 111 13.96 -8.74 -17.99
C LYS A 111 12.47 -8.97 -18.27
N ASN A 112 11.80 -9.79 -17.47
CA ASN A 112 10.36 -10.04 -17.64
C ASN A 112 9.51 -8.84 -17.24
N ILE A 113 9.86 -8.13 -16.15
CA ILE A 113 9.16 -6.92 -15.72
C ILE A 113 9.28 -5.79 -16.75
N LEU A 114 10.42 -5.68 -17.44
CA LEU A 114 10.63 -4.67 -18.49
C LEU A 114 9.60 -4.75 -19.63
N LYS A 115 8.99 -5.93 -19.86
CA LYS A 115 7.93 -6.10 -20.87
C LYS A 115 6.63 -5.38 -20.49
N PHE A 116 6.46 -5.02 -19.22
CA PHE A 116 5.25 -4.40 -18.67
C PHE A 116 5.47 -2.93 -18.31
N LEU A 117 6.57 -2.63 -17.62
CA LEU A 117 6.86 -1.29 -17.12
C LEU A 117 8.31 -0.87 -17.37
N ASP A 118 8.51 0.43 -17.52
CA ASP A 118 9.81 1.09 -17.59
C ASP A 118 9.88 2.07 -16.42
N ALA A 119 10.78 1.80 -15.46
CA ALA A 119 10.85 2.62 -14.25
C ALA A 119 11.22 4.07 -14.52
N GLU A 120 12.00 4.36 -15.56
CA GLU A 120 12.36 5.74 -15.89
C GLU A 120 11.11 6.52 -16.37
N ARG A 121 10.23 5.86 -17.15
CA ARG A 121 9.02 6.48 -17.69
C ARG A 121 7.83 6.45 -16.74
N ASP A 122 7.72 5.40 -15.93
CA ASP A 122 6.52 5.15 -15.13
C ASP A 122 6.63 5.68 -13.70
N ILE A 123 7.83 6.04 -13.23
CA ILE A 123 8.01 6.64 -11.90
C ILE A 123 7.30 7.99 -11.79
N SER A 124 7.32 8.80 -12.86
CA SER A 124 6.65 10.09 -12.89
C SER A 124 6.17 10.46 -14.29
N ILE A 125 4.96 11.01 -14.35
CA ILE A 125 4.51 11.87 -15.44
C ILE A 125 5.44 13.07 -15.52
N LEU A 126 5.85 13.44 -16.74
CA LEU A 126 6.75 14.56 -16.99
C LEU A 126 5.98 15.84 -17.33
N LYS A 127 6.62 16.98 -17.06
CA LYS A 127 6.12 18.30 -17.44
C LYS A 127 5.94 18.37 -18.95
N GLY A 128 4.77 18.81 -19.39
CA GLY A 128 4.38 18.86 -20.80
C GLY A 128 3.44 17.72 -21.25
N ILE A 129 3.34 16.63 -20.48
CA ILE A 129 2.33 15.59 -20.71
C ILE A 129 0.96 16.04 -20.21
N LEU A 130 0.93 16.75 -19.07
CA LEU A 130 -0.28 17.32 -18.48
C LEU A 130 -0.17 18.84 -18.42
N LYS A 131 -1.33 19.51 -18.33
CA LYS A 131 -1.49 20.96 -18.16
C LYS A 131 -2.45 21.27 -17.00
N PRO A 132 -2.34 22.44 -16.36
CA PRO A 132 -3.32 22.87 -15.38
C PRO A 132 -4.74 22.87 -15.98
N GLY A 133 -5.68 22.29 -15.24
CA GLY A 133 -7.08 22.13 -15.68
C GLY A 133 -7.38 20.83 -16.43
N ASP A 134 -6.37 20.04 -16.82
CA ASP A 134 -6.61 18.71 -17.40
C ASP A 134 -7.41 17.83 -16.42
N VAL A 135 -8.42 17.14 -16.95
CA VAL A 135 -9.30 16.27 -16.16
C VAL A 135 -8.77 14.84 -16.19
N ILE A 136 -8.42 14.30 -15.02
CA ILE A 136 -7.87 12.96 -14.87
C ILE A 136 -8.86 12.08 -14.11
N HIS A 137 -9.20 10.93 -14.69
CA HIS A 137 -10.00 9.91 -14.02
C HIS A 137 -9.17 9.16 -12.99
N TYR A 138 -9.74 8.90 -11.80
CA TYR A 138 -9.04 8.09 -10.81
C TYR A 138 -8.92 6.64 -11.29
N ILE A 139 -7.76 6.01 -11.03
CA ILE A 139 -7.47 4.64 -11.47
C ILE A 139 -8.44 3.63 -10.84
N PHE A 140 -8.77 3.80 -9.56
CA PHE A 140 -9.63 2.90 -8.81
C PHE A 140 -11.13 3.22 -8.87
N ASP A 141 -11.48 4.42 -9.33
CA ASP A 141 -12.85 4.87 -9.53
C ASP A 141 -12.91 5.71 -10.80
N ARG A 142 -13.17 5.04 -11.92
CA ARG A 142 -13.18 5.69 -13.24
C ARG A 142 -14.35 6.66 -13.44
N HIS A 143 -15.35 6.65 -12.56
CA HIS A 143 -16.47 7.58 -12.65
C HIS A 143 -16.16 8.93 -12.00
N SER A 144 -15.19 8.97 -11.08
CA SER A 144 -14.73 10.19 -10.44
C SER A 144 -13.48 10.74 -11.12
N THR A 145 -13.34 12.06 -11.10
CA THR A 145 -12.22 12.79 -11.70
C THR A 145 -11.58 13.74 -10.70
N MET A 146 -10.37 14.21 -11.01
CA MET A 146 -9.74 15.38 -10.40
C MET A 146 -9.08 16.23 -11.48
N ASN A 147 -8.95 17.53 -11.21
CA ASN A 147 -8.26 18.43 -12.12
C ASN A 147 -6.79 18.53 -11.74
N VAL A 148 -5.92 18.65 -12.74
CA VAL A 148 -4.51 18.98 -12.51
C VAL A 148 -4.42 20.42 -12.00
N SER A 149 -4.02 20.62 -10.75
CA SER A 149 -3.84 21.96 -10.18
C SER A 149 -2.57 22.63 -10.69
N ALA A 150 -2.50 23.96 -10.58
CA ALA A 150 -1.29 24.71 -10.88
C ALA A 150 -0.12 24.29 -9.99
N SER A 151 -0.36 24.05 -8.69
CA SER A 151 0.65 23.60 -7.72
C SER A 151 1.21 22.22 -8.11
N LEU A 152 0.34 21.25 -8.45
CA LEU A 152 0.76 19.93 -8.89
C LEU A 152 1.59 20.02 -10.18
N TYR A 153 1.10 20.77 -11.18
CA TYR A 153 1.80 20.96 -12.44
C TYR A 153 3.20 21.57 -12.26
N GLN A 154 3.36 22.53 -11.34
CA GLN A 154 4.67 23.13 -11.05
C GLN A 154 5.67 22.10 -10.52
N LEU A 155 5.19 21.11 -9.76
CA LEU A 155 6.01 20.04 -9.19
C LEU A 155 6.25 18.87 -10.15
N LEU A 156 5.64 18.83 -11.34
CA LEU A 156 5.96 17.81 -12.33
C LEU A 156 7.41 17.97 -12.81
N PRO A 157 8.21 16.88 -12.79
CA PRO A 157 9.59 16.96 -13.21
C PRO A 157 9.70 17.10 -14.73
N THR A 158 10.69 17.86 -15.19
CA THR A 158 11.00 17.97 -16.63
C THR A 158 11.79 16.76 -17.15
N VAL A 159 12.52 16.09 -16.26
CA VAL A 159 13.31 14.88 -16.53
C VAL A 159 13.00 13.84 -15.47
N SER A 160 12.93 12.56 -15.84
CA SER A 160 12.65 11.50 -14.89
C SER A 160 13.58 11.56 -13.67
N PRO A 161 13.04 11.50 -12.43
CA PRO A 161 13.84 11.37 -11.21
C PRO A 161 14.69 10.10 -11.15
N MET A 162 14.39 9.11 -12.00
CA MET A 162 15.11 7.83 -12.11
C MET A 162 15.97 7.74 -13.38
N LYS A 163 16.15 8.85 -14.11
CA LYS A 163 17.01 8.87 -15.30
C LYS A 163 18.42 8.44 -14.96
N ASN A 164 18.92 7.43 -15.66
CA ASN A 164 20.25 6.84 -15.49
C ASN A 164 20.57 6.42 -14.05
N GLN A 165 19.56 6.15 -13.22
CA GLN A 165 19.76 5.65 -11.86
C GLN A 165 19.92 4.14 -11.86
N HIS A 166 20.96 3.65 -11.19
CA HIS A 166 21.22 2.23 -11.00
C HIS A 166 21.99 2.02 -9.70
N HIS A 167 21.55 1.07 -8.89
CA HIS A 167 22.07 0.83 -7.54
C HIS A 167 22.38 -0.66 -7.34
N LYS A 168 23.46 -0.99 -6.61
CA LYS A 168 23.84 -2.39 -6.42
C LYS A 168 22.94 -3.05 -5.38
N ARG A 169 22.78 -2.42 -4.23
CA ARG A 169 21.97 -2.95 -3.13
C ARG A 169 20.90 -1.94 -2.72
N CYS A 170 19.64 -2.38 -2.74
CA CYS A 170 18.51 -1.56 -2.34
C CYS A 170 17.78 -2.19 -1.15
N ALA A 171 17.41 -1.36 -0.17
CA ALA A 171 16.49 -1.73 0.89
C ALA A 171 15.10 -1.18 0.58
N ILE A 172 14.07 -2.01 0.72
CA ILE A 172 12.67 -1.57 0.71
C ILE A 172 12.10 -1.84 2.09
N VAL A 173 11.71 -0.76 2.76
CA VAL A 173 11.21 -0.79 4.13
C VAL A 173 9.69 -0.62 4.10
N GLY A 174 8.99 -1.73 4.34
CA GLY A 174 7.57 -1.76 4.68
C GLY A 174 7.33 -1.30 6.12
N ASN A 175 6.07 -1.20 6.50
CA ASN A 175 5.70 -0.52 7.75
C ASN A 175 5.39 -1.49 8.90
N SER A 176 5.53 -2.81 8.71
CA SER A 176 5.08 -3.79 9.71
C SER A 176 5.78 -3.63 11.06
N GLY A 177 5.03 -3.89 12.14
CA GLY A 177 5.56 -3.94 13.51
C GLY A 177 6.61 -5.02 13.75
N ILE A 178 6.84 -5.93 12.80
CA ILE A 178 7.92 -6.94 12.89
C ILE A 178 9.31 -6.29 13.01
N LEU A 179 9.44 -5.02 12.62
CA LEU A 179 10.69 -4.27 12.73
C LEU A 179 11.03 -3.86 14.16
N LEU A 180 10.06 -3.81 15.09
CA LEU A 180 10.33 -3.39 16.46
C LEU A 180 11.30 -4.34 17.16
N ASN A 181 12.35 -3.77 17.77
CA ASN A 181 13.47 -4.48 18.40
C ASN A 181 14.28 -5.38 17.45
N SER A 182 14.23 -5.10 16.15
CA SER A 182 14.98 -5.89 15.15
C SER A 182 16.44 -5.48 15.04
N SER A 183 16.82 -4.28 15.49
CA SER A 183 18.19 -3.73 15.32
C SER A 183 18.63 -3.63 13.85
N CYS A 184 17.68 -3.59 12.91
CA CYS A 184 17.97 -3.58 11.47
C CYS A 184 18.38 -2.21 10.93
N GLY A 185 18.34 -1.14 11.73
CA GLY A 185 18.63 0.21 11.28
C GLY A 185 19.99 0.37 10.59
N PRO A 186 21.10 -0.04 11.21
CA PRO A 186 22.43 0.02 10.60
C PRO A 186 22.54 -0.77 9.28
N GLU A 187 21.92 -1.95 9.22
CA GLU A 187 21.92 -2.76 8.00
C GLU A 187 21.12 -2.08 6.88
N ILE A 188 19.93 -1.54 7.18
CA ILE A 188 19.11 -0.78 6.23
C ILE A 188 19.90 0.41 5.66
N ASP A 189 20.54 1.19 6.53
CA ASP A 189 21.26 2.40 6.14
C ASP A 189 22.56 2.11 5.36
N SER A 190 23.08 0.87 5.43
CA SER A 190 24.21 0.41 4.62
C SER A 190 23.88 0.21 3.13
N HIS A 191 22.61 0.25 2.74
CA HIS A 191 22.19 0.07 1.34
C HIS A 191 22.39 1.35 0.51
N ASP A 192 22.74 1.17 -0.77
CA ASP A 192 22.96 2.28 -1.71
C ASP A 192 21.72 3.15 -1.88
N PHE A 193 20.54 2.53 -1.86
CA PHE A 193 19.25 3.19 -2.07
C PHE A 193 18.18 2.61 -1.15
N VAL A 194 17.49 3.48 -0.40
CA VAL A 194 16.47 3.07 0.57
C VAL A 194 15.10 3.60 0.17
N ILE A 195 14.15 2.69 -0.05
CA ILE A 195 12.76 2.97 -0.39
C ILE A 195 11.88 2.79 0.85
N ARG A 196 11.14 3.82 1.24
CA ARG A 196 10.21 3.77 2.37
C ARG A 196 8.77 4.01 1.95
N CYS A 197 7.84 3.40 2.68
CA CYS A 197 6.42 3.48 2.35
C CYS A 197 5.68 4.52 3.19
N ASN A 198 4.86 5.33 2.53
CA ASN A 198 3.77 6.10 3.14
C ASN A 198 4.22 7.09 4.23
N LEU A 199 5.30 7.83 4.00
CA LEU A 199 5.91 8.79 4.94
C LEU A 199 6.03 8.28 6.38
N ALA A 200 6.26 6.97 6.57
CA ALA A 200 6.41 6.40 7.90
C ALA A 200 7.53 7.12 8.69
N PRO A 201 7.35 7.36 10.00
CA PRO A 201 8.35 7.99 10.85
C PRO A 201 9.60 7.12 10.95
N VAL A 202 10.75 7.75 11.18
CA VAL A 202 12.06 7.08 11.22
C VAL A 202 12.92 7.51 12.40
N GLU A 203 12.84 8.78 12.81
CA GLU A 203 13.72 9.37 13.82
C GLU A 203 13.56 8.66 15.18
N GLU A 204 12.33 8.38 15.59
CA GLU A 204 12.02 7.70 16.85
C GLU A 204 12.27 6.19 16.81
N TYR A 205 12.55 5.64 15.63
CA TYR A 205 12.70 4.21 15.38
C TYR A 205 14.04 3.86 14.71
N GLU A 206 14.99 4.81 14.68
CA GLU A 206 16.24 4.72 13.92
C GLU A 206 16.98 3.40 14.14
N HIS A 207 17.05 2.93 15.39
CA HIS A 207 17.71 1.69 15.74
C HIS A 207 17.19 0.47 14.96
N ASP A 208 15.89 0.45 14.67
CA ASP A 208 15.20 -0.66 14.03
C ASP A 208 15.00 -0.44 12.53
N VAL A 209 14.79 0.81 12.11
CA VAL A 209 14.39 1.12 10.72
C VAL A 209 15.40 1.98 9.95
N GLY A 210 16.41 2.54 10.60
CA GLY A 210 17.40 3.44 9.99
C GLY A 210 16.83 4.81 9.61
N LEU A 211 17.70 5.76 9.28
CA LEU A 211 17.34 7.13 8.86
C LEU A 211 17.37 7.34 7.35
N ARG A 212 18.23 6.60 6.62
CA ARG A 212 18.47 6.83 5.19
C ARG A 212 17.18 6.67 4.40
N SER A 213 16.88 7.64 3.54
CA SER A 213 15.64 7.69 2.75
C SER A 213 15.93 8.26 1.37
N SER A 214 15.94 7.43 0.33
CA SER A 214 16.25 7.84 -1.05
C SER A 214 14.98 8.06 -1.89
N LEU A 215 13.94 7.25 -1.63
CA LEU A 215 12.61 7.40 -2.21
C LEU A 215 11.57 7.10 -1.12
N VAL A 216 10.64 8.02 -0.90
CA VAL A 216 9.55 7.81 0.06
C VAL A 216 8.22 8.01 -0.64
N THR A 217 7.32 7.04 -0.50
CA THR A 217 5.97 7.17 -1.05
C THR A 217 5.07 7.97 -0.10
N MET A 218 4.13 8.71 -0.64
CA MET A 218 3.13 9.47 0.12
C MET A 218 1.74 9.21 -0.47
N ASN A 219 1.11 8.10 -0.08
CA ASN A 219 -0.31 7.94 -0.37
C ASN A 219 -1.09 9.10 0.30
N PRO A 220 -2.01 9.78 -0.42
CA PRO A 220 -2.72 10.94 0.13
C PRO A 220 -3.40 10.67 1.48
N SER A 221 -3.93 9.46 1.71
CA SER A 221 -4.54 9.06 3.00
C SER A 221 -3.61 9.16 4.21
N VAL A 222 -2.29 9.18 4.01
CA VAL A 222 -1.32 9.34 5.10
C VAL A 222 -1.40 10.74 5.71
N VAL A 223 -1.68 11.76 4.90
CA VAL A 223 -1.80 13.15 5.38
C VAL A 223 -2.92 13.25 6.42
N GLN A 224 -4.04 12.57 6.19
CA GLN A 224 -5.10 12.44 7.19
C GLN A 224 -4.65 11.64 8.42
N ARG A 225 -4.15 10.43 8.21
CA ARG A 225 -3.97 9.45 9.29
C ARG A 225 -2.79 9.78 10.20
N ALA A 226 -1.66 10.17 9.63
CA ALA A 226 -0.43 10.44 10.37
C ALA A 226 -0.24 11.92 10.68
N PHE A 227 -0.83 12.81 9.87
CA PHE A 227 -0.63 14.27 10.00
C PHE A 227 -1.93 15.05 10.22
N ARG A 228 -3.03 14.37 10.59
CA ARG A 228 -4.33 14.94 10.95
C ARG A 228 -4.84 16.02 9.98
N ASP A 229 -4.75 15.72 8.69
CA ASP A 229 -5.14 16.63 7.60
C ASP A 229 -4.49 18.03 7.71
N LEU A 230 -3.33 18.12 8.37
CA LEU A 230 -2.56 19.34 8.57
C LEU A 230 -3.41 20.46 9.22
N ALA A 231 -4.36 20.06 10.07
CA ALA A 231 -5.37 20.93 10.64
C ALA A 231 -4.81 22.03 11.54
N SER A 232 -3.65 21.82 12.18
CA SER A 232 -2.97 22.81 13.02
C SER A 232 -1.53 23.06 12.58
N GLN A 233 -0.94 24.15 13.07
CA GLN A 233 0.46 24.49 12.80
C GLN A 233 1.40 23.37 13.25
N LEU A 234 1.16 22.77 14.42
CA LEU A 234 1.91 21.62 14.92
C LEU A 234 1.98 20.47 13.90
N TRP A 235 0.84 20.07 13.33
CA TRP A 235 0.81 18.99 12.35
C TRP A 235 1.45 19.36 11.00
N ARG A 236 1.39 20.64 10.63
CA ARG A 236 2.14 21.17 9.47
C ARG A 236 3.64 21.11 9.72
N ASP A 237 4.09 21.47 10.91
CA ASP A 237 5.51 21.44 11.27
C ASP A 237 6.04 20.01 11.29
N HIS A 238 5.30 19.05 11.85
CA HIS A 238 5.66 17.62 11.76
C HIS A 238 5.73 17.12 10.32
N PHE A 239 4.77 17.49 9.47
CA PHE A 239 4.79 17.13 8.06
C PHE A 239 5.99 17.74 7.33
N LEU A 240 6.29 19.02 7.56
CA LEU A 240 7.45 19.71 7.00
C LEU A 240 8.77 19.09 7.49
N GLN A 241 8.89 18.76 8.78
CA GLN A 241 10.04 18.05 9.33
C GLN A 241 10.23 16.71 8.61
N ARG A 242 9.16 15.93 8.44
CA ARG A 242 9.26 14.66 7.73
C ARG A 242 9.68 14.86 6.28
N LEU A 243 9.16 15.86 5.57
CA LEU A 243 9.61 16.16 4.20
C LEU A 243 11.08 16.60 4.14
N ARG A 244 11.55 17.41 5.11
CA ARG A 244 12.97 17.83 5.20
C ARG A 244 13.91 16.67 5.43
N SER A 245 13.51 15.65 6.19
CA SER A 245 14.31 14.43 6.38
C SER A 245 14.49 13.59 5.08
N ILE A 246 13.80 13.94 3.99
CA ILE A 246 13.89 13.31 2.67
C ILE A 246 14.71 14.20 1.70
N ALA A 247 15.50 15.14 2.22
CA ALA A 247 16.28 16.09 1.40
C ALA A 247 17.07 15.39 0.29
N GLY A 248 16.97 15.89 -0.95
CA GLY A 248 17.56 15.31 -2.16
C GLY A 248 16.89 14.03 -2.69
N GLY A 249 15.99 13.43 -1.92
CA GLY A 249 15.27 12.21 -2.24
C GLY A 249 14.04 12.42 -3.14
N VAL A 250 13.45 11.30 -3.58
CA VAL A 250 12.21 11.29 -4.36
C VAL A 250 11.00 11.19 -3.44
N LEU A 251 10.05 12.12 -3.56
CA LEU A 251 8.74 12.02 -2.91
C LEU A 251 7.72 11.52 -3.93
N TRP A 252 7.34 10.25 -3.82
CA TRP A 252 6.47 9.61 -4.81
C TRP A 252 4.99 9.68 -4.38
N ILE A 253 4.19 10.45 -5.11
CA ILE A 253 2.82 10.82 -4.75
C ILE A 253 1.83 10.22 -5.77
N PRO A 254 1.11 9.12 -5.44
CA PRO A 254 0.09 8.53 -6.31
C PRO A 254 -1.21 9.36 -6.31
N ALA A 255 -1.14 10.59 -6.79
CA ALA A 255 -2.24 11.57 -6.74
C ALA A 255 -3.52 11.08 -7.43
N PHE A 256 -3.38 10.41 -8.57
CA PHE A 256 -4.49 9.99 -9.43
C PHE A 256 -5.00 8.57 -9.16
N MET A 257 -4.50 7.91 -8.10
CA MET A 257 -4.87 6.52 -7.85
C MET A 257 -6.29 6.38 -7.29
N ALA A 258 -6.56 7.00 -6.14
CA ALA A 258 -7.82 6.85 -5.41
C ALA A 258 -8.49 8.20 -5.17
N LYS A 259 -9.83 8.22 -5.24
CA LYS A 259 -10.64 9.38 -4.90
C LYS A 259 -10.41 9.87 -3.48
N GLY A 260 -10.59 11.17 -3.25
CA GLY A 260 -10.56 11.79 -1.91
C GLY A 260 -9.16 12.21 -1.45
N GLY A 261 -8.15 12.06 -2.31
CA GLY A 261 -6.79 12.52 -2.05
C GLY A 261 -6.49 13.94 -2.53
N GLU A 262 -7.33 14.53 -3.38
CA GLU A 262 -7.07 15.77 -4.11
C GLU A 262 -6.64 16.93 -3.22
N GLU A 263 -7.42 17.27 -2.19
CA GLU A 263 -7.10 18.36 -1.27
C GLU A 263 -5.76 18.14 -0.53
N ARG A 264 -5.47 16.89 -0.17
CA ARG A 264 -4.24 16.51 0.55
C ARG A 264 -3.02 16.61 -0.35
N VAL A 265 -3.17 16.21 -1.62
CA VAL A 265 -2.13 16.39 -2.64
C VAL A 265 -1.89 17.87 -2.88
N GLU A 266 -2.95 18.68 -3.00
CA GLU A 266 -2.83 20.13 -3.19
C GLU A 266 -2.17 20.81 -2.00
N LEU A 267 -2.51 20.41 -0.77
CA LEU A 267 -1.90 20.97 0.43
C LEU A 267 -0.41 20.60 0.54
N ALA A 268 -0.06 19.33 0.27
CA ALA A 268 1.34 18.90 0.22
C ALA A 268 2.11 19.67 -0.86
N ALA A 269 1.54 19.80 -2.07
CA ALA A 269 2.18 20.53 -3.17
C ALA A 269 2.44 22.00 -2.82
N ARG A 270 1.45 22.70 -2.24
CA ARG A 270 1.59 24.09 -1.81
C ARG A 270 2.66 24.25 -0.73
N LEU A 271 2.76 23.33 0.23
CA LEU A 271 3.78 23.38 1.27
C LEU A 271 5.19 23.16 0.71
N ILE A 272 5.35 22.18 -0.19
CA ILE A 272 6.63 21.94 -0.87
C ILE A 272 7.10 23.20 -1.61
N LEU A 273 6.21 23.81 -2.40
CA LEU A 273 6.50 25.03 -3.16
C LEU A 273 6.80 26.22 -2.24
N ARG A 274 5.91 26.48 -1.26
CA ARG A 274 6.02 27.64 -0.36
C ARG A 274 7.31 27.62 0.45
N HIS A 275 7.70 26.46 0.94
CA HIS A 275 8.90 26.31 1.77
C HIS A 275 10.16 25.97 0.97
N SER A 276 10.06 25.90 -0.37
CA SER A 276 11.17 25.55 -1.26
C SER A 276 11.90 24.29 -0.79
N LEU A 277 11.15 23.24 -0.46
CA LEU A 277 11.71 22.02 0.10
C LEU A 277 12.56 21.30 -0.95
N ASP A 278 13.77 20.87 -0.54
CA ASP A 278 14.67 20.06 -1.36
C ASP A 278 14.19 18.61 -1.46
N VAL A 279 13.05 18.40 -2.10
CA VAL A 279 12.53 17.07 -2.45
C VAL A 279 12.27 17.03 -3.95
N ARG A 280 12.32 15.85 -4.55
CA ARG A 280 11.99 15.64 -5.97
C ARG A 280 10.64 14.93 -6.09
N PRO A 281 9.52 15.65 -6.25
CA PRO A 281 8.22 15.02 -6.40
C PRO A 281 8.15 14.17 -7.67
N ALA A 282 7.48 13.03 -7.56
CA ALA A 282 7.20 12.13 -8.66
C ALA A 282 5.73 11.70 -8.61
N PHE A 283 5.02 11.82 -9.72
CA PHE A 283 3.61 11.48 -9.82
C PHE A 283 3.46 10.33 -10.81
N PRO A 284 3.22 9.08 -10.36
CA PRO A 284 3.33 7.91 -11.22
C PRO A 284 2.45 7.99 -12.46
N SER A 285 2.95 7.36 -13.53
CA SER A 285 2.19 7.16 -14.75
C SER A 285 0.84 6.49 -14.47
N LEU A 286 -0.21 6.94 -15.15
CA LEU A 286 -1.57 6.43 -14.99
C LEU A 286 -1.69 4.93 -15.31
N ARG A 287 -0.76 4.39 -16.10
CA ARG A 287 -0.72 2.96 -16.47
C ARG A 287 0.05 2.07 -15.48
N LEU A 288 0.83 2.66 -14.56
CA LEU A 288 1.82 1.91 -13.77
C LEU A 288 1.16 0.77 -12.98
N LEU A 289 0.03 1.04 -12.36
CA LEU A 289 -0.67 0.04 -11.56
C LEU A 289 -1.15 -1.14 -12.42
N ASP A 290 -1.74 -0.85 -13.59
CA ASP A 290 -2.21 -1.88 -14.52
C ASP A 290 -1.04 -2.70 -15.08
N ALA A 291 0.11 -2.07 -15.35
CA ALA A 291 1.33 -2.75 -15.77
C ALA A 291 1.86 -3.70 -14.70
N VAL A 292 1.95 -3.26 -13.45
CA VAL A 292 2.38 -4.10 -12.32
C VAL A 292 1.41 -5.24 -12.09
N ARG A 293 0.10 -4.96 -12.08
CA ARG A 293 -0.93 -5.99 -11.97
C ARG A 293 -0.84 -7.01 -13.10
N GLY A 294 -0.64 -6.55 -14.34
CA GLY A 294 -0.49 -7.41 -15.52
C GLY A 294 0.70 -8.38 -15.40
N TYR A 295 1.84 -7.89 -14.89
CA TYR A 295 3.01 -8.73 -14.64
C TYR A 295 2.69 -9.84 -13.63
N TRP A 296 2.13 -9.49 -12.46
CA TRP A 296 1.83 -10.47 -11.41
C TRP A 296 0.76 -11.48 -11.86
N LEU A 297 -0.27 -11.02 -12.57
CA LEU A 297 -1.32 -11.89 -13.12
C LEU A 297 -0.77 -12.88 -14.16
N THR A 298 0.14 -12.43 -15.03
CA THR A 298 0.81 -13.30 -16.01
C THR A 298 1.63 -14.40 -15.33
N ASN A 299 2.22 -14.09 -14.17
CA ASN A 299 2.95 -15.02 -13.32
C ASN A 299 2.05 -15.76 -12.31
N LYS A 300 0.74 -15.86 -12.59
CA LYS A 300 -0.26 -16.62 -11.81
C LYS A 300 -0.46 -16.15 -10.37
N VAL A 301 -0.12 -14.90 -10.07
CA VAL A 301 -0.39 -14.27 -8.78
C VAL A 301 -1.59 -13.34 -8.92
N GLN A 302 -2.75 -13.76 -8.41
CA GLN A 302 -4.01 -13.04 -8.54
C GLN A 302 -4.10 -11.86 -7.56
N ILE A 303 -3.47 -10.75 -7.94
CA ILE A 303 -3.46 -9.53 -7.13
C ILE A 303 -4.46 -8.54 -7.73
N LYS A 304 -5.57 -8.30 -7.03
CA LYS A 304 -6.58 -7.33 -7.46
C LYS A 304 -6.01 -5.90 -7.41
N ARG A 305 -5.37 -5.55 -6.30
CA ARG A 305 -4.71 -4.27 -6.08
C ARG A 305 -3.41 -4.48 -5.30
N PRO A 306 -2.24 -4.28 -5.94
CA PRO A 306 -0.96 -4.44 -5.25
C PRO A 306 -0.84 -3.43 -4.10
N THR A 307 -0.21 -3.85 -3.00
CA THR A 307 0.22 -2.90 -1.96
C THR A 307 1.29 -1.95 -2.50
N THR A 308 1.51 -0.84 -1.79
CA THR A 308 2.64 0.05 -2.05
C THR A 308 3.98 -0.69 -1.96
N GLY A 309 4.13 -1.62 -1.02
CA GLY A 309 5.36 -2.42 -0.88
C GLY A 309 5.64 -3.28 -2.11
N LEU A 310 4.62 -4.01 -2.61
CA LEU A 310 4.78 -4.81 -3.82
C LEU A 310 4.99 -3.96 -5.08
N LEU A 311 4.33 -2.80 -5.16
CA LEU A 311 4.54 -1.83 -6.22
C LEU A 311 6.00 -1.35 -6.25
N MET A 312 6.54 -0.98 -5.08
CA MET A 312 7.92 -0.52 -4.94
C MET A 312 8.93 -1.63 -5.24
N TYR A 313 8.69 -2.86 -4.79
CA TYR A 313 9.52 -4.01 -5.19
C TYR A 313 9.55 -4.17 -6.72
N THR A 314 8.37 -4.18 -7.36
CA THR A 314 8.28 -4.39 -8.81
C THR A 314 9.02 -3.27 -9.57
N MET A 315 8.88 -2.02 -9.12
CA MET A 315 9.62 -0.88 -9.70
C MET A 315 11.14 -0.98 -9.47
N ALA A 316 11.56 -1.29 -8.25
CA ALA A 316 12.97 -1.36 -7.85
C ALA A 316 13.77 -2.39 -8.65
N THR A 317 13.14 -3.48 -9.11
CA THR A 317 13.80 -4.48 -9.98
C THR A 317 14.42 -3.87 -11.23
N ARG A 318 13.95 -2.70 -11.68
CA ARG A 318 14.44 -2.02 -12.88
C ARG A 318 15.67 -1.15 -12.67
N PHE A 319 16.00 -0.80 -11.42
CA PHE A 319 17.13 0.08 -11.08
C PHE A 319 17.98 -0.42 -9.91
N CYS A 320 17.69 -1.60 -9.34
CA CYS A 320 18.46 -2.24 -8.28
C CYS A 320 18.96 -3.62 -8.74
N ASP A 321 20.24 -3.95 -8.48
CA ASP A 321 20.78 -5.29 -8.74
C ASP A 321 20.24 -6.32 -7.75
N GLU A 322 20.36 -6.01 -6.46
CA GLU A 322 19.98 -6.85 -5.31
C GLU A 322 19.01 -6.08 -4.40
N ILE A 323 17.94 -6.75 -3.98
CA ILE A 323 16.84 -6.12 -3.22
C ILE A 323 16.64 -6.85 -1.90
N HIS A 324 16.71 -6.10 -0.81
CA HIS A 324 16.38 -6.54 0.54
C HIS A 324 15.05 -5.92 0.98
N LEU A 325 14.18 -6.73 1.57
CA LEU A 325 12.87 -6.33 2.06
C LEU A 325 12.85 -6.41 3.58
N TYR A 326 12.47 -5.31 4.23
CA TYR A 326 12.35 -5.18 5.68
C TYR A 326 10.91 -4.75 6.02
N GLY A 327 10.32 -5.27 7.09
CA GLY A 327 8.97 -4.86 7.49
C GLY A 327 7.85 -5.35 6.57
N PHE A 328 8.09 -6.41 5.81
CA PHE A 328 7.09 -7.10 4.99
C PHE A 328 6.52 -8.27 5.78
N TRP A 329 5.65 -8.00 6.75
CA TRP A 329 5.01 -9.03 7.57
C TRP A 329 3.54 -8.68 7.81
N PRO A 330 2.60 -9.30 7.06
CA PRO A 330 1.18 -9.07 7.21
C PRO A 330 0.57 -10.17 8.07
N PHE A 331 1.02 -10.33 9.31
CA PHE A 331 0.36 -11.22 10.27
C PHE A 331 0.46 -10.66 11.70
N ALA A 332 -0.60 -10.84 12.48
CA ALA A 332 -0.68 -10.35 13.85
C ALA A 332 0.24 -11.09 14.85
N LEU A 333 0.78 -12.23 14.45
CA LEU A 333 1.74 -13.02 15.23
C LEU A 333 3.04 -13.12 14.45
N GLY A 334 4.17 -13.01 15.14
CA GLY A 334 5.50 -13.22 14.59
C GLY A 334 5.85 -14.70 14.44
N PRO A 335 7.05 -15.02 13.90
CA PRO A 335 7.49 -16.41 13.72
C PRO A 335 7.50 -17.23 15.01
N GLN A 336 7.78 -16.60 16.15
CA GLN A 336 7.81 -17.21 17.49
C GLN A 336 6.46 -17.13 18.24
N GLY A 337 5.38 -16.68 17.58
CA GLY A 337 4.05 -16.56 18.18
C GLY A 337 3.81 -15.28 19.01
N ASN A 338 4.81 -14.40 19.11
CA ASN A 338 4.65 -13.12 19.81
C ASN A 338 3.72 -12.16 19.03
N PRO A 339 2.91 -11.32 19.69
CA PRO A 339 2.09 -10.31 19.02
C PRO A 339 2.95 -9.32 18.23
N VAL A 340 2.52 -9.03 17.00
CA VAL A 340 3.15 -8.06 16.09
C VAL A 340 2.15 -6.97 15.78
N LYS A 341 2.52 -5.70 16.01
CA LYS A 341 1.69 -4.55 15.63
C LYS A 341 1.53 -4.47 14.11
N TYR A 342 0.43 -3.87 13.64
CA TYR A 342 0.21 -3.71 12.20
C TYR A 342 1.25 -2.76 11.60
N HIS A 343 1.48 -1.62 12.23
CA HIS A 343 2.64 -0.77 11.95
C HIS A 343 3.57 -0.67 13.16
N TYR A 344 4.85 -0.41 12.90
CA TYR A 344 5.81 -0.19 13.98
C TYR A 344 5.57 1.12 14.76
N TYR A 345 4.82 2.08 14.19
CA TYR A 345 4.70 3.44 14.71
C TYR A 345 3.30 3.89 15.15
N ASP A 346 2.26 3.09 14.91
CA ASP A 346 0.90 3.48 15.27
C ASP A 346 0.15 2.34 15.98
N SER A 347 -1.10 2.63 16.36
CA SER A 347 -2.00 1.72 17.05
C SER A 347 -3.04 1.10 16.10
N LEU A 348 -2.83 1.16 14.78
CA LEU A 348 -3.73 0.52 13.84
C LEU A 348 -3.69 -1.00 14.00
N THR A 349 -4.82 -1.62 13.70
CA THR A 349 -5.00 -3.06 13.79
C THR A 349 -5.09 -3.69 12.39
N TYR A 350 -5.04 -5.01 12.36
CA TYR A 350 -5.07 -5.84 11.16
C TYR A 350 -6.47 -5.87 10.52
N GLU A 351 -6.95 -4.76 9.98
CA GLU A 351 -8.28 -4.69 9.35
C GLU A 351 -8.29 -5.18 7.89
N TYR A 352 -7.13 -5.47 7.30
CA TYR A 352 -7.06 -5.93 5.91
C TYR A 352 -7.52 -7.39 5.71
N THR A 353 -7.74 -8.14 6.79
CA THR A 353 -8.37 -9.48 6.72
C THR A 353 -9.88 -9.38 6.61
N SER A 354 -10.46 -8.19 6.77
CA SER A 354 -11.88 -7.94 6.45
C SER A 354 -12.11 -8.12 4.95
N GLN A 355 -13.30 -8.62 4.58
CA GLN A 355 -13.71 -8.74 3.17
C GLN A 355 -13.71 -7.38 2.41
N ALA A 356 -13.66 -6.27 3.15
CA ALA A 356 -13.60 -4.90 2.60
C ALA A 356 -12.19 -4.48 2.16
N SER A 357 -11.14 -5.22 2.56
CA SER A 357 -9.77 -4.88 2.17
C SER A 357 -9.55 -5.05 0.67
N PRO A 358 -9.03 -4.04 -0.03
CA PRO A 358 -8.74 -4.18 -1.45
C PRO A 358 -7.44 -4.97 -1.71
N HIS A 359 -6.64 -5.25 -0.68
CA HIS A 359 -5.32 -5.87 -0.78
C HIS A 359 -5.31 -7.32 -0.31
N THR A 360 -4.59 -8.18 -1.03
CA THR A 360 -4.36 -9.58 -0.66
C THR A 360 -2.97 -9.77 -0.05
N MET A 361 -2.66 -9.05 1.03
CA MET A 361 -1.30 -9.00 1.59
C MET A 361 -0.69 -10.35 1.98
N PRO A 362 -1.44 -11.32 2.53
CA PRO A 362 -0.91 -12.67 2.76
C PRO A 362 -0.43 -13.38 1.48
N LEU A 363 -1.15 -13.18 0.36
CA LEU A 363 -0.74 -13.72 -0.94
C LEU A 363 0.52 -13.03 -1.46
N GLU A 364 0.62 -11.70 -1.30
CA GLU A 364 1.83 -10.94 -1.65
C GLU A 364 3.03 -11.45 -0.84
N PHE A 365 2.89 -11.59 0.48
CA PHE A 365 3.94 -12.13 1.34
C PHE A 365 4.34 -13.55 0.94
N LYS A 366 3.38 -14.46 0.70
CA LYS A 366 3.67 -15.83 0.24
C LYS A 366 4.50 -15.81 -1.05
N THR A 367 4.18 -14.91 -1.96
CA THR A 367 4.89 -14.73 -3.22
C THR A 367 6.31 -14.21 -3.00
N LEU A 368 6.49 -13.16 -2.18
CA LEU A 368 7.80 -12.61 -1.84
C LEU A 368 8.67 -13.60 -1.08
N ARG A 369 8.09 -14.40 -0.17
CA ARG A 369 8.78 -15.48 0.54
C ARG A 369 9.22 -16.60 -0.41
N ALA A 370 8.43 -16.93 -1.44
CA ALA A 370 8.83 -17.88 -2.46
C ALA A 370 10.02 -17.37 -3.29
N LEU A 371 10.03 -16.08 -3.65
CA LEU A 371 11.16 -15.44 -4.32
C LEU A 371 12.41 -15.40 -3.43
N HIS A 372 12.24 -15.17 -2.12
CA HIS A 372 13.32 -15.23 -1.15
C HIS A 372 13.98 -16.60 -1.10
N ARG A 373 13.19 -17.68 -1.02
CA ARG A 373 13.71 -19.07 -1.03
C ARG A 373 14.49 -19.42 -2.29
N GLN A 374 14.22 -18.73 -3.41
CA GLN A 374 14.92 -18.94 -4.69
C GLN A 374 16.12 -18.01 -4.88
N GLY A 375 16.41 -17.14 -3.91
CA GLY A 375 17.51 -16.18 -3.96
C GLY A 375 17.24 -14.93 -4.80
N ALA A 376 16.01 -14.69 -5.27
CA ALA A 376 15.70 -13.55 -6.13
C ALA A 376 15.68 -12.20 -5.39
N LEU A 377 15.34 -12.22 -4.11
CA LEU A 377 15.32 -11.09 -3.19
C LEU A 377 15.65 -11.60 -1.77
N CYS A 378 16.12 -10.75 -0.87
CA CYS A 378 16.25 -11.10 0.54
C CYS A 378 15.03 -10.58 1.31
N LEU A 379 14.36 -11.43 2.09
CA LEU A 379 13.19 -11.06 2.90
C LEU A 379 13.54 -11.26 4.37
N HIS A 380 13.75 -10.15 5.06
CA HIS A 380 14.10 -10.12 6.48
C HIS A 380 12.84 -10.20 7.34
N THR A 381 12.77 -11.24 8.18
CA THR A 381 11.66 -11.47 9.11
C THR A 381 12.12 -11.73 10.54
N GLU A 382 13.40 -11.52 10.81
CA GLU A 382 14.06 -11.74 12.10
C GLU A 382 14.93 -10.52 12.43
N ALA A 383 15.48 -10.48 13.64
CA ALA A 383 16.41 -9.43 14.03
C ALA A 383 17.68 -9.48 13.17
N CYS A 384 18.18 -8.31 12.80
CA CYS A 384 19.44 -8.19 12.10
C CYS A 384 20.60 -8.38 13.07
N SER A 385 21.68 -9.00 12.59
CA SER A 385 22.89 -9.14 13.41
C SER A 385 23.56 -7.78 13.52
N THR A 386 23.80 -7.30 14.74
CA THR A 386 24.70 -6.18 14.98
C THR A 386 26.07 -6.56 14.45
N THR A 387 26.49 -5.94 13.35
CA THR A 387 27.88 -6.05 12.92
C THR A 387 28.68 -5.30 13.98
N THR A 388 29.35 -6.04 14.87
CA THR A 388 30.27 -5.52 15.89
C THR A 388 31.52 -4.97 15.25
#